data_AF-A0A8J3X5I5-F1
#
_entry.id   AF-A0A8J3X5I5-F1
#
_cell.length_a   1.000
_cell.length_b   1.000
_cell.length_c   1.000
_cell.angle_alpha   90.00
_cell.angle_beta   90.00
_cell.angle_gamma   90.00
#
_symmetry.space_group_name_H-M   'P 1'
#
loop_
_entity.id
_entity.type
_entity.pdbx_description
1 polymer ?
#
loop_
_entity_poly.entity_id
_entity_poly.type
_entity_poly.pdbx_seq_one_letter_code
_entity_poly.pdbx_strand_id
1 'polypeptide(L)'
;MLPAVEERGRATLHQLQVTTRSFLGAMALHSGGMLIDHGWVRVLGGSSGVDGMPSLADANKFPSVVDPTWAPSALIVAYDVLGGAFAIKGVPAPTGPQPGEPGQMIYFAPDSMQWEGMEIGHGDWLSWLLSGGLEKFYESLRWSGWQEDANALRADQGISVMPPLWSAEAQADVAATHKRPVPMWELLGLHEEFCRQFGLPSPGFA
;
A
#
# COMPACT_ATOMS: atom_id res chain seq x y z
N MET A 1 14.23 -6.22 6.02
CA MET A 1 14.33 -4.83 5.51
C MET A 1 15.22 -4.80 4.29
N LEU A 2 14.90 -3.96 3.32
CA LEU A 2 15.71 -3.74 2.12
C LEU A 2 16.71 -2.60 2.36
N PRO A 3 17.92 -2.66 1.74
CA PRO A 3 18.93 -1.62 1.92
C PRO A 3 18.45 -0.28 1.34
N ALA A 4 18.82 0.81 1.99
CA ALA A 4 18.53 2.15 1.53
C ALA A 4 19.61 2.70 0.59
N VAL A 5 19.20 3.52 -0.36
CA VAL A 5 20.09 4.39 -1.14
C VAL A 5 20.08 5.77 -0.49
N GLU A 6 21.18 6.15 0.16
CA GLU A 6 21.25 7.34 1.03
C GLU A 6 20.75 8.62 0.35
N GLU A 7 21.18 8.89 -0.89
CA GLU A 7 20.79 10.08 -1.64
C GLU A 7 19.26 10.14 -1.85
N ARG A 8 18.65 9.03 -2.26
CA ARG A 8 17.20 8.92 -2.48
C ARG A 8 16.44 9.03 -1.16
N GLY A 9 16.95 8.42 -0.09
CA GLY A 9 16.36 8.53 1.24
C GLY A 9 16.37 9.97 1.77
N ARG A 10 17.47 10.71 1.56
CA ARG A 10 17.57 12.14 1.90
C ARG A 10 16.60 13.00 1.10
N ALA A 11 16.49 12.76 -0.21
CA ALA A 11 15.54 13.48 -1.07
C ALA A 11 14.08 13.21 -0.64
N THR A 12 13.73 11.95 -0.38
CA THR A 12 12.41 11.56 0.14
C THR A 12 12.12 12.25 1.47
N LEU A 13 13.05 12.19 2.43
CA LEU A 13 12.90 12.86 3.72
C LEU A 13 12.70 14.37 3.58
N HIS A 14 13.46 15.00 2.67
CA HIS A 14 13.37 16.43 2.42
C HIS A 14 12.03 16.81 1.80
N GLN A 15 11.46 16.03 0.88
CA GLN A 15 10.11 16.31 0.39
C GLN A 15 9.03 16.13 1.47
N LEU A 16 9.16 15.09 2.32
CA LEU A 16 8.17 14.81 3.37
C LEU A 16 8.15 15.84 4.50
N GLN A 17 9.24 16.59 4.71
CA GLN A 17 9.39 17.57 5.80
C GLN A 17 9.12 16.98 7.20
N VAL A 18 9.39 15.69 7.38
CA VAL A 18 9.34 15.00 8.68
C VAL A 18 10.75 14.79 9.24
N THR A 19 10.84 14.43 10.52
CA THR A 19 12.12 14.11 11.15
C THR A 19 12.33 12.60 11.28
N THR A 20 13.59 12.19 11.35
CA THR A 20 13.99 10.79 11.60
C THR A 20 13.66 10.29 13.01
N ARG A 21 13.12 11.15 13.89
CA ARG A 21 12.53 10.73 15.17
C ARG A 21 11.15 10.10 15.01
N SER A 22 10.52 10.28 13.86
CA SER A 22 9.29 9.58 13.48
C SER A 22 9.60 8.28 12.75
N PHE A 23 8.72 7.28 12.87
CA PHE A 23 8.84 6.04 12.10
C PHE A 23 8.83 6.28 10.59
N LEU A 24 7.99 7.21 10.09
CA LEU A 24 7.95 7.56 8.66
C LEU A 24 9.29 8.15 8.19
N GLY A 25 9.85 9.10 8.95
CA GLY A 25 11.15 9.69 8.60
C GLY A 25 12.32 8.70 8.67
N ALA A 26 12.29 7.79 9.65
CA ALA A 26 13.27 6.71 9.74
C ALA A 26 13.16 5.74 8.55
N MET A 27 11.94 5.35 8.15
CA MET A 27 11.68 4.53 6.96
C MET A 27 12.13 5.23 5.68
N ALA A 28 11.85 6.52 5.54
CA ALA A 28 12.26 7.30 4.39
C ALA A 28 13.79 7.39 4.27
N LEU A 29 14.52 7.65 5.36
CA LEU A 29 15.97 7.84 5.28
C LEU A 29 16.77 6.54 5.26
N HIS A 30 16.35 5.55 6.03
CA HIS A 30 17.19 4.40 6.38
C HIS A 30 16.72 3.06 5.81
N SER A 31 15.63 3.04 5.05
CA SER A 31 15.11 1.80 4.48
C SER A 31 14.79 1.93 2.99
N GLY A 32 15.05 0.85 2.24
CA GLY A 32 14.46 0.66 0.90
C GLY A 32 13.06 0.04 0.95
N GLY A 33 12.56 -0.27 2.14
CA GLY A 33 11.26 -0.89 2.38
C GLY A 33 11.33 -2.17 3.22
N MET A 34 10.17 -2.74 3.52
CA MET A 34 10.03 -3.96 4.32
C MET A 34 9.05 -4.92 3.66
N LEU A 35 9.47 -6.17 3.50
CA LEU A 35 8.61 -7.27 3.15
C LEU A 35 8.17 -7.94 4.46
N ILE A 36 6.88 -7.92 4.74
CA ILE A 36 6.26 -8.45 5.96
C ILE A 36 5.38 -9.63 5.59
N ASP A 37 5.39 -10.64 6.46
CA ASP A 37 4.52 -11.80 6.39
C ASP A 37 4.61 -12.52 5.04
N HIS A 38 5.78 -13.11 4.76
CA HIS A 38 6.12 -13.75 3.48
C HIS A 38 6.08 -12.80 2.27
N GLY A 39 6.13 -11.49 2.50
CA GLY A 39 6.03 -10.47 1.45
C GLY A 39 4.59 -10.11 1.07
N TRP A 40 3.61 -10.59 1.84
CA TRP A 40 2.19 -10.23 1.70
C TRP A 40 1.97 -8.73 1.80
N VAL A 41 2.60 -8.07 2.78
CA VAL A 41 2.60 -6.59 2.89
C VAL A 41 3.99 -6.04 2.60
N ARG A 42 4.04 -4.98 1.80
CA ARG A 42 5.26 -4.33 1.35
C ARG A 42 5.25 -2.87 1.77
N VAL A 43 5.93 -2.58 2.88
CA VAL A 43 6.05 -1.22 3.43
C VAL A 43 7.12 -0.46 2.67
N LEU A 44 6.78 0.72 2.15
CA LEU A 44 7.62 1.54 1.31
C LEU A 44 8.70 2.28 2.11
N GLY A 45 9.92 2.30 1.57
CA GLY A 45 11.03 3.11 2.06
C GLY A 45 11.34 4.27 1.12
N GLY A 46 12.37 5.07 1.43
CA GLY A 46 12.74 6.23 0.60
C GLY A 46 13.61 5.92 -0.61
N SER A 47 13.92 4.65 -0.87
CA SER A 47 14.56 4.24 -2.11
C SER A 47 13.91 2.97 -2.63
N SER A 48 13.70 2.87 -3.94
CA SER A 48 13.26 1.62 -4.55
C SER A 48 14.30 0.54 -4.25
N GLY A 49 13.82 -0.59 -3.74
CA GLY A 49 14.66 -1.73 -3.40
C GLY A 49 15.23 -2.40 -4.66
N VAL A 50 16.17 -3.32 -4.45
CA VAL A 50 16.88 -4.07 -5.50
C VAL A 50 15.99 -5.00 -6.36
N ASP A 51 14.67 -5.04 -6.17
CA ASP A 51 13.74 -5.98 -6.82
C ASP A 51 12.46 -5.32 -7.39
N GLY A 52 12.51 -4.02 -7.74
CA GLY A 52 11.42 -3.32 -8.45
C GLY A 52 10.29 -2.79 -7.58
N MET A 53 10.36 -2.96 -6.27
CA MET A 53 9.43 -2.33 -5.31
C MET A 53 9.49 -0.79 -5.44
N PRO A 54 8.35 -0.09 -5.55
CA PRO A 54 8.34 1.37 -5.59
C PRO A 54 8.87 1.95 -4.27
N SER A 55 9.51 3.11 -4.34
CA SER A 55 9.77 3.94 -3.15
C SER A 55 8.52 4.72 -2.74
N LEU A 56 8.57 5.35 -1.56
CA LEU A 56 7.60 6.37 -1.16
C LEU A 56 7.46 7.46 -2.22
N ALA A 57 8.57 7.90 -2.82
CA ALA A 57 8.56 8.93 -3.85
C ALA A 57 7.87 8.46 -5.14
N ASP A 58 8.12 7.22 -5.56
CA ASP A 58 7.53 6.63 -6.77
C ASP A 58 6.01 6.45 -6.60
N ALA A 59 5.60 5.81 -5.49
CA ALA A 59 4.20 5.49 -5.23
C ALA A 59 3.31 6.73 -5.05
N ASN A 60 3.88 7.82 -4.55
CA ASN A 60 3.15 9.06 -4.27
C ASN A 60 3.45 10.19 -5.26
N LYS A 61 4.24 9.91 -6.31
CA LYS A 61 4.62 10.87 -7.35
C LYS A 61 5.14 12.17 -6.77
N PHE A 62 6.16 12.07 -5.93
CA PHE A 62 6.77 13.24 -5.35
C PHE A 62 7.20 14.23 -6.44
N PRO A 63 7.04 15.55 -6.22
CA PRO A 63 7.56 16.57 -7.11
C PRO A 63 9.03 16.37 -7.43
N SER A 64 9.44 16.66 -8.67
CA SER A 64 10.84 16.56 -9.10
C SER A 64 11.77 17.57 -8.42
N VAL A 65 11.20 18.65 -7.89
CA VAL A 65 11.86 19.66 -7.07
C VAL A 65 11.09 19.76 -5.77
N VAL A 66 11.79 19.86 -4.65
CA VAL A 66 11.15 19.91 -3.33
C VAL A 66 10.15 21.05 -3.25
N ASP A 67 8.90 20.69 -3.00
CA ASP A 67 7.79 21.60 -2.84
C ASP A 67 7.23 21.47 -1.41
N PRO A 68 7.46 22.45 -0.52
CA PRO A 68 6.95 22.42 0.85
C PRO A 68 5.43 22.58 0.92
N THR A 69 4.77 22.95 -0.18
CA THR A 69 3.31 23.07 -0.29
C THR A 69 2.64 21.81 -0.81
N TRP A 70 3.42 20.83 -1.28
CA TRP A 70 2.91 19.54 -1.71
C TRP A 70 2.26 18.81 -0.53
N ALA A 71 0.97 18.52 -0.68
CA ALA A 71 0.18 17.85 0.33
C ALA A 71 -0.73 16.83 -0.36
N PRO A 72 -0.38 15.53 -0.35
CA PRO A 72 -1.23 14.50 -0.92
C PRO A 72 -2.47 14.32 -0.04
N SER A 73 -3.60 13.97 -0.66
CA SER A 73 -4.82 13.61 0.07
C SER A 73 -4.69 12.31 0.84
N ALA A 74 -3.85 11.41 0.35
CA ALA A 74 -3.41 10.19 1.01
C ALA A 74 -1.96 9.91 0.62
N LEU A 75 -1.09 9.71 1.60
CA LEU A 75 0.30 9.30 1.39
C LEU A 75 0.38 7.78 1.49
N ILE A 76 0.50 7.08 0.37
CA ILE A 76 0.70 5.64 0.32
C ILE A 76 2.01 5.27 1.00
N VAL A 77 1.94 4.34 1.95
CA VAL A 77 3.09 3.84 2.72
C VAL A 77 3.28 2.33 2.60
N ALA A 78 2.30 1.58 2.09
CA ALA A 78 2.45 0.16 1.78
C ALA A 78 1.42 -0.31 0.76
N TYR A 79 1.74 -1.46 0.13
CA TYR A 79 0.79 -2.25 -0.63
C TYR A 79 0.75 -3.67 -0.08
N ASP A 80 -0.37 -4.36 -0.24
CA ASP A 80 -0.40 -5.82 -0.16
C ASP A 80 -0.37 -6.49 -1.52
N VAL A 81 -0.19 -7.81 -1.53
CA VAL A 81 -0.11 -8.59 -2.76
C VAL A 81 -1.40 -8.62 -3.57
N LEU A 82 -2.56 -8.33 -2.96
CA LEU A 82 -3.85 -8.31 -3.64
C LEU A 82 -4.18 -6.94 -4.25
N GLY A 83 -3.25 -5.97 -4.16
CA GLY A 83 -3.46 -4.61 -4.66
C GLY A 83 -4.25 -3.73 -3.69
N GLY A 84 -4.35 -4.13 -2.42
CA GLY A 84 -4.73 -3.24 -1.34
C GLY A 84 -3.61 -2.25 -1.02
N ALA A 85 -3.97 -1.07 -0.55
CA ALA A 85 -3.01 0.02 -0.29
C ALA A 85 -3.22 0.63 1.09
N PHE A 86 -2.16 0.76 1.86
CA PHE A 86 -2.17 1.48 3.14
C PHE A 86 -1.64 2.88 2.94
N ALA A 87 -2.35 3.87 3.47
CA ALA A 87 -1.99 5.27 3.34
C ALA A 87 -2.18 6.05 4.63
N ILE A 88 -1.36 7.08 4.83
CA ILE A 88 -1.63 8.11 5.84
C ILE A 88 -2.59 9.11 5.20
N LYS A 89 -3.77 9.26 5.80
CA LYS A 89 -4.74 10.25 5.36
C LYS A 89 -4.17 11.67 5.49
N GLY A 90 -4.22 12.41 4.40
CA GLY A 90 -3.89 13.82 4.35
C GLY A 90 -5.10 14.72 4.64
N VAL A 91 -5.02 15.96 4.17
CA VAL A 91 -6.15 16.88 4.21
C VAL A 91 -7.13 16.56 3.07
N PRO A 92 -8.45 16.81 3.26
CA PRO A 92 -9.46 16.48 2.26
C PRO A 92 -9.14 17.08 0.88
N ALA A 93 -9.28 16.26 -0.17
CA ALA A 93 -9.13 16.66 -1.57
C ALA A 93 -10.45 16.58 -2.33
N PRO A 94 -10.52 17.13 -3.56
CA PRO A 94 -11.71 17.04 -4.42
C PRO A 94 -12.11 15.62 -4.82
N THR A 95 -11.25 14.61 -4.57
CA THR A 95 -11.43 13.20 -4.96
C THR A 95 -12.50 12.47 -4.14
N GLY A 96 -13.16 13.14 -3.20
CA GLY A 96 -14.22 12.59 -2.34
C GLY A 96 -13.75 12.36 -0.90
N PRO A 97 -14.69 12.11 0.03
CA PRO A 97 -14.36 11.91 1.43
C PRO A 97 -13.67 10.56 1.64
N GLN A 98 -12.46 10.59 2.19
CA GLN A 98 -11.82 9.41 2.79
C GLN A 98 -12.23 9.29 4.27
N PRO A 99 -12.33 8.07 4.82
CA PRO A 99 -12.69 7.87 6.22
C PRO A 99 -11.59 8.33 7.18
N GLY A 100 -11.93 8.47 8.46
CA GLY A 100 -10.99 8.83 9.53
C GLY A 100 -10.55 10.30 9.52
N GLU A 101 -9.58 10.63 10.35
CA GLU A 101 -9.02 11.98 10.54
C GLU A 101 -7.66 12.14 9.84
N PRO A 102 -7.24 13.36 9.45
CA PRO A 102 -5.89 13.61 8.94
C PRO A 102 -4.81 13.05 9.88
N GLY A 103 -3.83 12.33 9.31
CA GLY A 103 -2.75 11.66 10.03
C GLY A 103 -3.06 10.22 10.47
N GLN A 104 -4.31 9.77 10.37
CA GLN A 104 -4.67 8.38 10.60
C GLN A 104 -4.40 7.51 9.37
N MET A 105 -4.22 6.22 9.62
CA MET A 105 -4.10 5.21 8.59
C MET A 105 -5.47 4.89 7.97
N ILE A 106 -5.48 4.80 6.66
CA ILE A 106 -6.58 4.29 5.85
C ILE A 106 -6.06 3.13 4.97
N TYR A 107 -6.94 2.20 4.66
CA TYR A 107 -6.65 1.04 3.83
C TYR A 107 -7.63 0.98 2.67
N PHE A 108 -7.13 0.90 1.43
CA PHE A 108 -7.96 0.60 0.27
C PHE A 108 -8.14 -0.91 0.21
N ALA A 109 -9.37 -1.35 0.46
CA ALA A 109 -9.74 -2.76 0.48
C ALA A 109 -10.14 -3.23 -0.93
N PRO A 110 -9.40 -4.16 -1.57
CA PRO A 110 -9.65 -4.55 -2.95
C PRO A 110 -10.92 -5.40 -3.12
N ASP A 111 -11.46 -5.97 -2.05
CA ASP A 111 -12.72 -6.72 -2.02
C ASP A 111 -13.97 -5.82 -1.87
N SER A 112 -13.85 -4.66 -1.23
CA SER A 112 -14.93 -3.67 -1.12
C SER A 112 -14.78 -2.49 -2.10
N MET A 113 -13.59 -2.36 -2.71
CA MET A 113 -13.15 -1.25 -3.57
C MET A 113 -13.31 0.12 -2.92
N GLN A 114 -13.13 0.19 -1.61
CA GLN A 114 -13.32 1.41 -0.82
C GLN A 114 -12.14 1.66 0.11
N TRP A 115 -11.96 2.92 0.48
CA TRP A 115 -11.08 3.31 1.57
C TRP A 115 -11.77 3.04 2.90
N GLU A 116 -11.08 2.37 3.81
CA GLU A 116 -11.52 2.03 5.16
C GLU A 116 -10.59 2.69 6.19
N GLY A 117 -11.17 3.23 7.27
CA GLY A 117 -10.40 3.87 8.34
C GLY A 117 -9.87 2.84 9.32
N MET A 118 -8.59 2.93 9.68
CA MET A 118 -7.98 2.03 10.66
C MET A 118 -7.96 2.62 12.09
N GLU A 119 -8.39 3.87 12.25
CA GLU A 119 -8.48 4.60 13.54
C GLU A 119 -7.16 4.72 14.34
N ILE A 120 -6.02 4.44 13.71
CA ILE A 120 -4.68 4.47 14.31
C ILE A 120 -3.70 5.32 13.49
N GLY A 121 -2.66 5.84 14.11
CA GLY A 121 -1.59 6.57 13.41
C GLY A 121 -0.54 5.63 12.80
N HIS A 122 0.32 6.16 11.92
CA HIS A 122 1.36 5.39 11.22
C HIS A 122 2.30 4.60 12.15
N GLY A 123 2.69 5.18 13.29
CA GLY A 123 3.59 4.50 14.24
C GLY A 123 2.93 3.28 14.89
N ASP A 124 1.69 3.44 15.36
CA ASP A 124 0.91 2.36 15.95
C ASP A 124 0.58 1.28 14.93
N TRP A 125 0.25 1.69 13.70
CA TRP A 125 0.05 0.77 12.57
C TRP A 125 1.30 -0.05 12.26
N LEU A 126 2.49 0.56 12.23
CA LEU A 126 3.73 -0.19 11.99
C LEU A 126 4.00 -1.18 13.14
N SER A 127 3.73 -0.78 14.38
CA SER A 127 3.84 -1.68 15.54
C SER A 127 2.84 -2.83 15.47
N TRP A 128 1.60 -2.57 15.06
CA TRP A 128 0.55 -3.57 14.84
C TRP A 128 0.91 -4.54 13.72
N LEU A 129 1.47 -4.03 12.62
CA LEU A 129 1.93 -4.82 11.49
C LEU A 129 3.01 -5.83 11.89
N LEU A 130 3.94 -5.40 12.76
CA LEU A 130 5.07 -6.21 13.23
C LEU A 130 4.71 -7.18 14.37
N SER A 131 3.59 -6.99 15.05
CA SER A 131 3.15 -7.83 16.17
C SER A 131 2.15 -8.92 15.77
N GLY A 132 1.96 -9.16 14.47
CA GLY A 132 1.07 -10.19 13.95
C GLY A 132 -0.38 -9.73 13.73
N GLY A 133 -0.61 -8.41 13.65
CA GLY A 133 -1.93 -7.85 13.37
C GLY A 133 -2.59 -8.33 12.06
N LEU A 134 -1.77 -8.81 11.12
CA LEU A 134 -2.19 -9.28 9.80
C LEU A 134 -2.99 -10.58 9.79
N GLU A 135 -2.83 -11.43 10.81
CA GLU A 135 -3.43 -12.77 10.81
C GLU A 135 -4.96 -12.70 10.74
N LYS A 136 -5.56 -11.88 11.61
CA LYS A 136 -7.01 -11.63 11.60
C LYS A 136 -7.44 -10.70 10.47
N PHE A 137 -6.58 -9.75 10.11
CA PHE A 137 -6.89 -8.75 9.11
C PHE A 137 -7.10 -9.35 7.71
N TYR A 138 -6.32 -10.39 7.37
CA TYR A 138 -6.40 -11.07 6.08
C TYR A 138 -7.04 -12.46 6.16
N GLU A 139 -7.68 -12.83 7.28
CA GLU A 139 -8.24 -14.17 7.50
C GLU A 139 -9.18 -14.61 6.38
N SER A 140 -10.06 -13.72 5.93
CA SER A 140 -11.02 -14.00 4.84
C SER A 140 -10.41 -13.97 3.44
N LEU A 141 -9.20 -13.43 3.29
CA LEU A 141 -8.53 -13.24 2.00
C LEU A 141 -7.40 -14.25 1.77
N ARG A 142 -7.09 -15.09 2.76
CA ARG A 142 -6.02 -16.09 2.72
C ARG A 142 -6.56 -17.47 2.37
N TRP A 143 -5.83 -18.18 1.51
CA TRP A 143 -6.13 -19.55 1.10
C TRP A 143 -5.01 -20.50 1.53
N SER A 144 -5.25 -21.81 1.52
CA SER A 144 -4.17 -22.77 1.80
C SER A 144 -3.04 -22.61 0.78
N GLY A 145 -1.81 -22.39 1.25
CA GLY A 145 -0.65 -22.15 0.38
C GLY A 145 -0.39 -20.69 0.02
N TRP A 146 -1.12 -19.73 0.62
CA TRP A 146 -0.93 -18.31 0.34
C TRP A 146 0.50 -17.84 0.65
N GLN A 147 1.17 -18.45 1.64
CA GLN A 147 2.55 -18.11 2.02
C GLN A 147 3.53 -18.41 0.89
N GLU A 148 3.39 -19.58 0.26
CA GLU A 148 4.21 -20.00 -0.89
C GLU A 148 3.95 -19.08 -2.08
N ASP A 149 2.69 -18.78 -2.37
CA ASP A 149 2.30 -17.88 -3.46
C ASP A 149 2.87 -16.47 -3.25
N ALA A 150 2.75 -15.91 -2.04
CA ALA A 150 3.28 -14.59 -1.70
C ALA A 150 4.81 -14.54 -1.78
N ASN A 151 5.48 -15.56 -1.23
CA ASN A 151 6.94 -15.66 -1.21
C ASN A 151 7.56 -15.87 -2.61
N ALA A 152 6.79 -16.41 -3.56
CA ALA A 152 7.22 -16.57 -4.94
C ALA A 152 7.15 -15.27 -5.77
N LEU A 153 6.46 -14.25 -5.28
CA LEU A 153 6.32 -12.97 -5.99
C LEU A 153 7.61 -12.16 -5.96
N ARG A 154 7.91 -11.52 -7.09
CA ARG A 154 8.80 -10.35 -7.07
C ARG A 154 8.13 -9.18 -6.36
N ALA A 155 8.94 -8.28 -5.81
CA ALA A 155 8.45 -7.14 -5.04
C ALA A 155 7.63 -6.12 -5.88
N ASP A 156 7.70 -6.20 -7.22
CA ASP A 156 6.91 -5.43 -8.18
C ASP A 156 5.66 -6.16 -8.71
N GLN A 157 5.32 -7.34 -8.16
CA GLN A 157 4.16 -8.14 -8.61
C GLN A 157 3.06 -8.25 -7.56
N GLY A 158 1.81 -8.24 -7.97
CA GLY A 158 0.67 -8.64 -7.15
C GLY A 158 0.07 -9.96 -7.63
N ILE A 159 -1.03 -10.37 -7.02
CA ILE A 159 -1.85 -11.52 -7.37
C ILE A 159 -3.19 -10.98 -7.89
N SER A 160 -3.44 -11.20 -9.17
CA SER A 160 -4.78 -11.02 -9.74
C SER A 160 -5.64 -12.23 -9.37
N VAL A 161 -6.88 -11.96 -8.96
CA VAL A 161 -7.86 -12.96 -8.54
C VAL A 161 -9.05 -12.94 -9.51
N MET A 162 -9.46 -14.11 -9.99
CA MET A 162 -10.57 -14.27 -10.95
C MET A 162 -11.51 -15.42 -10.52
N PRO A 163 -12.83 -15.17 -10.35
CA PRO A 163 -13.51 -13.87 -10.39
C PRO A 163 -12.92 -12.83 -9.40
N PRO A 164 -13.06 -11.51 -9.67
CA PRO A 164 -12.46 -10.46 -8.83
C PRO A 164 -12.93 -10.51 -7.38
N LEU A 165 -12.14 -9.98 -6.44
CA LEU A 165 -12.42 -10.04 -5.00
C LEU A 165 -13.76 -9.42 -4.59
N TRP A 166 -14.25 -8.43 -5.34
CA TRP A 166 -15.56 -7.81 -5.12
C TRP A 166 -16.74 -8.59 -5.71
N SER A 167 -16.50 -9.72 -6.36
CA SER A 167 -17.57 -10.58 -6.89
C SER A 167 -18.14 -11.47 -5.78
N ALA A 168 -19.41 -11.86 -5.92
CA ALA A 168 -20.07 -12.74 -4.96
C ALA A 168 -19.38 -14.11 -4.85
N GLU A 169 -18.83 -14.62 -5.95
CA GLU A 169 -18.08 -15.88 -5.99
C GLU A 169 -16.80 -15.80 -5.16
N ALA A 170 -16.02 -14.73 -5.33
CA ALA A 170 -14.79 -14.55 -4.56
C ALA A 170 -15.07 -14.29 -3.08
N GLN A 171 -16.11 -13.51 -2.75
CA GLN A 171 -16.52 -13.27 -1.37
C GLN A 171 -17.02 -14.54 -0.65
N ALA A 172 -17.60 -15.49 -1.40
CA ALA A 172 -18.05 -16.77 -0.85
C ALA A 172 -16.88 -17.73 -0.58
N ASP A 173 -15.93 -17.82 -1.52
CA ASP A 173 -14.76 -18.69 -1.40
C ASP A 173 -13.57 -18.17 -2.22
N VAL A 174 -12.70 -17.38 -1.56
CA VAL A 174 -11.46 -16.90 -2.18
C VAL A 174 -10.56 -18.08 -2.58
N ALA A 175 -10.57 -19.21 -1.88
CA ALA A 175 -9.71 -20.34 -2.21
C ALA A 175 -10.07 -20.97 -3.57
N ALA A 176 -11.36 -20.98 -3.93
CA ALA A 176 -11.86 -21.50 -5.21
C ALA A 176 -11.54 -20.62 -6.43
N THR A 177 -11.08 -19.40 -6.24
CA THR A 177 -10.73 -18.48 -7.34
C THR A 177 -9.42 -18.84 -8.03
N HIS A 178 -9.28 -18.41 -9.29
CA HIS A 178 -8.00 -18.46 -10.00
C HIS A 178 -7.10 -17.29 -9.60
N LYS A 179 -5.84 -17.58 -9.33
CA LYS A 179 -4.84 -16.61 -8.85
C LYS A 179 -3.68 -16.59 -9.81
N ARG A 180 -3.22 -15.40 -10.21
CA ARG A 180 -2.08 -15.24 -11.11
C ARG A 180 -1.17 -14.10 -10.67
N PRO A 181 0.15 -14.33 -10.61
CA PRO A 181 1.12 -13.24 -10.50
C PRO A 181 0.98 -12.28 -11.68
N VAL A 182 0.84 -10.99 -11.39
CA VAL A 182 0.77 -9.90 -12.37
C VAL A 182 1.65 -8.74 -11.91
N PRO A 183 2.13 -7.86 -12.80
CA PRO A 183 2.74 -6.60 -12.37
C PRO A 183 1.80 -5.80 -11.46
N MET A 184 2.33 -5.25 -10.36
CA MET A 184 1.52 -4.51 -9.37
C MET A 184 0.83 -3.29 -10.00
N TRP A 185 1.51 -2.60 -10.92
CA TRP A 185 0.93 -1.45 -11.62
C TRP A 185 -0.30 -1.84 -12.48
N GLU A 186 -0.33 -3.06 -13.04
CA GLU A 186 -1.46 -3.57 -13.81
C GLU A 186 -2.65 -3.83 -12.88
N LEU A 187 -2.39 -4.42 -11.70
CA LEU A 187 -3.41 -4.69 -10.69
C LEU A 187 -4.02 -3.40 -10.11
N LEU A 188 -3.18 -2.42 -9.77
CA LEU A 188 -3.65 -1.13 -9.26
C LEU A 188 -4.44 -0.35 -10.34
N GLY A 189 -3.97 -0.37 -11.59
CA GLY A 189 -4.69 0.25 -12.71
C GLY A 189 -6.04 -0.41 -12.99
N LEU A 190 -6.14 -1.74 -12.79
CA LEU A 190 -7.40 -2.47 -12.88
C LEU A 190 -8.40 -2.01 -11.81
N HIS A 191 -7.97 -1.86 -10.56
CA HIS A 191 -8.82 -1.36 -9.47
C HIS A 191 -9.34 0.04 -9.76
N GLU A 192 -8.48 0.93 -10.25
CA GLU A 192 -8.88 2.29 -10.61
C GLU A 192 -9.92 2.32 -11.75
N GLU A 193 -9.72 1.50 -12.78
CA GLU A 193 -10.66 1.38 -13.88
C GLU A 193 -12.02 0.83 -13.41
N PHE A 194 -12.05 -0.17 -12.53
CA PHE A 194 -13.31 -0.67 -11.98
C PHE A 194 -13.99 0.31 -11.04
N CYS A 195 -13.25 1.05 -10.19
CA CYS A 195 -13.83 2.14 -9.40
C CYS A 195 -14.55 3.15 -10.31
N ARG A 196 -13.91 3.53 -11.42
CA ARG A 196 -14.49 4.42 -12.42
C ARG A 196 -15.75 3.84 -13.06
N GLN A 197 -15.73 2.56 -13.45
CA GLN A 197 -16.89 1.89 -14.06
C GLN A 197 -18.08 1.75 -13.10
N PHE A 198 -17.82 1.53 -11.81
CA PHE A 198 -18.85 1.42 -10.77
C PHE A 198 -19.28 2.77 -10.19
N GLY A 199 -18.67 3.88 -10.62
CA GLY A 199 -18.95 5.21 -10.09
C GLY A 199 -18.48 5.42 -8.65
N LEU A 200 -17.49 4.65 -8.20
CA LEU A 200 -16.83 4.81 -6.91
C LEU A 200 -15.75 5.89 -6.98
N PRO A 201 -15.37 6.51 -5.84
CA PRO A 201 -14.22 7.42 -5.78
C PRO A 201 -12.95 6.76 -6.33
N SER A 202 -12.14 7.54 -7.06
CA SER A 202 -10.82 7.04 -7.49
C SER A 202 -9.97 6.73 -6.25
N PRO A 203 -9.28 5.58 -6.22
CA PRO A 203 -8.33 5.28 -5.17
C PRO A 203 -7.10 6.21 -5.19
N GLY A 204 -6.83 6.90 -6.31
CA GLY A 204 -5.70 7.82 -6.45
C GLY A 204 -4.37 7.10 -6.68
N PHE A 205 -4.38 5.95 -7.34
CA PHE A 205 -3.18 5.20 -7.68
C PHE A 205 -2.51 5.70 -8.97
N ALA A 206 -3.30 6.24 -9.92
CA ALA A 206 -2.85 6.72 -11.23
C ALA A 206 -2.54 8.21 -11.33
#